data_AF-A0A087LXB7-F1
#
_entry.id   AF-A0A087LXB7-F1
#
_cell.length_a   1.000
_cell.length_b   1.000
_cell.length_c   1.000
_cell.angle_alpha   90.00
_cell.angle_beta   90.00
_cell.angle_gamma   90.00
#
_symmetry.space_group_name_H-M   'P 1'
#
loop_
_entity.id
_entity.type
_entity.pdbx_description
1 polymer ?
#
loop_
_entity_poly.entity_id
_entity_poly.type
_entity_poly.pdbx_seq_one_letter_code
_entity_poly.pdbx_strand_id
1 'polypeptide(L)' 'MPFSARARMAFLMTFAVYPVVVVYATIIGALTPGWEFWQRSLILVPFMASTIVFFIVPFITTRFGAFIAGKKKSVA' A
#
# COMPACT_ATOMS: atom_id res chain seq x y z
N MET A 1 -1.52 6.08 -20.65
CA MET A 1 -1.00 6.87 -19.52
C MET A 1 0.47 7.14 -19.78
N PRO A 2 0.95 8.40 -19.72
CA PRO A 2 2.36 8.71 -19.92
C PRO A 2 3.23 8.04 -18.86
N PHE A 3 4.44 7.62 -19.24
CA PHE A 3 5.40 6.92 -18.37
C PHE A 3 5.66 7.65 -17.03
N SER A 4 5.64 8.98 -17.06
CA SER A 4 5.77 9.84 -15.87
C SER A 4 4.65 9.68 -14.84
N ALA A 5 3.41 9.42 -15.28
CA ALA A 5 2.27 9.19 -14.37
C ALA A 5 2.38 7.83 -13.69
N ARG A 6 2.86 6.81 -14.40
CA ARG A 6 3.13 5.47 -13.84
C ARG A 6 4.26 5.49 -12.83
N ALA A 7 5.34 6.23 -13.10
CA ALA A 7 6.45 6.40 -12.15
C ALA A 7 6.02 7.12 -10.86
N ARG A 8 5.20 8.18 -10.97
CA ARG A 8 4.64 8.88 -9.79
C ARG A 8 3.73 7.99 -8.96
N MET A 9 2.89 7.20 -9.62
CA MET A 9 2.04 6.19 -8.98
C MET A 9 2.87 5.14 -8.24
N ALA A 10 3.88 4.57 -8.88
CA ALA A 10 4.76 3.59 -8.27
C ALA A 10 5.47 4.17 -7.04
N PHE A 11 6.02 5.39 -7.15
CA PHE A 11 6.70 6.05 -6.04
C PHE A 11 5.78 6.31 -4.85
N LEU A 12 4.57 6.84 -5.09
CA LEU A 12 3.56 7.06 -4.04
C LEU A 12 3.14 5.74 -3.38
N MET A 13 2.94 4.68 -4.17
CA MET A 13 2.61 3.35 -3.66
C MET A 13 3.74 2.78 -2.80
N THR A 14 5.00 2.89 -3.25
CA THR A 14 6.15 2.43 -2.45
C THR A 14 6.23 3.17 -1.12
N PHE A 15 6.10 4.49 -1.10
CA PHE A 15 6.15 5.27 0.13
C PHE A 15 4.98 5.01 1.08
N ALA A 16 3.80 4.69 0.55
CA ALA A 16 2.64 4.39 1.38
C ALA A 16 2.66 2.95 1.92
N VAL A 17 3.05 1.97 1.09
CA VAL A 17 3.03 0.55 1.46
C VAL A 17 4.23 0.15 2.30
N TYR A 18 5.43 0.68 2.01
CA TYR A 18 6.66 0.34 2.74
C TYR A 18 6.55 0.49 4.27
N PRO A 19 6.12 1.63 4.83
CA PRO A 19 6.00 1.78 6.28
C PRO A 19 4.95 0.82 6.87
N VAL A 20 3.87 0.53 6.15
CA VAL A 20 2.87 -0.46 6.59
C VAL A 20 3.52 -1.83 6.72
N VAL A 21 4.27 -2.26 5.71
CA VAL A 21 4.99 -3.54 5.73
C VAL A 21 5.95 -3.60 6.93
N VAL A 22 6.71 -2.53 7.17
CA VAL A 22 7.66 -2.47 8.29
C VAL A 22 6.96 -2.59 9.64
N VAL A 23 5.86 -1.85 9.85
CA VAL A 23 5.08 -1.89 11.10
C VAL A 23 4.49 -3.28 11.34
N TYR A 24 3.88 -3.89 10.32
CA TYR A 24 3.33 -5.23 10.46
C TYR A 24 4.43 -6.27 10.71
N ALA A 25 5.56 -6.19 10.02
CA ALA A 25 6.68 -7.12 10.20
C ALA A 25 7.27 -7.03 11.61
N THR A 26 7.39 -5.82 12.17
CA THR A 26 7.88 -5.62 13.54
C THR A 26 6.89 -6.14 14.58
N ILE A 27 5.59 -5.85 14.42
CA ILE A 27 4.55 -6.34 15.33
C ILE A 27 4.48 -7.87 15.30
N ILE A 28 4.41 -8.47 14.11
CA ILE A 28 4.32 -9.94 13.99
C ILE A 28 5.61 -10.59 14.48
N GLY A 29 6.77 -10.02 14.17
CA GLY A 29 8.06 -10.51 14.66
C GLY A 29 8.12 -10.55 16.19
N ALA A 30 7.61 -9.52 16.86
CA ALA A 30 7.55 -9.46 18.32
C ALA A 30 6.51 -10.43 18.93
N LEU A 31 5.35 -10.60 18.27
CA LEU A 31 4.27 -11.47 18.74
C LEU A 31 4.52 -12.96 18.50
N THR A 32 5.40 -13.31 17.54
CA THR A 32 5.69 -14.69 17.15
C THR A 32 7.17 -15.04 17.33
N PRO A 33 7.71 -14.97 18.57
CA PRO A 33 9.09 -15.38 18.83
C PRO A 33 9.26 -16.88 18.51
N GLY A 34 10.33 -17.23 17.80
CA GLY A 34 10.63 -18.60 17.39
C GLY A 34 9.92 -19.11 16.13
N TRP A 35 9.00 -18.34 15.55
CA TRP A 35 8.36 -18.73 14.28
C TRP A 35 9.32 -18.58 13.11
N GLU A 36 9.27 -19.55 12.21
CA GLU A 36 9.99 -19.46 10.93
C GLU A 36 9.35 -18.44 10.01
N PHE A 37 10.13 -17.97 9.03
CA PHE A 37 9.71 -16.92 8.09
C PHE A 37 8.39 -17.22 7.38
N TRP A 38 8.16 -18.48 6.99
CA TRP A 38 6.94 -18.88 6.28
C TRP A 38 5.70 -18.83 7.18
N GLN A 39 5.83 -19.21 8.46
CA GLN A 39 4.73 -19.17 9.44
C GLN A 39 4.31 -17.73 9.69
N ARG A 40 5.28 -16.82 9.82
CA ARG A 40 5.02 -15.39 9.92
C ARG A 40 4.37 -14.84 8.65
N SER A 41 4.84 -15.29 7.49
CA SER A 41 4.30 -14.85 6.18
C SER A 41 2.84 -15.26 5.98
N LEU A 42 2.42 -16.41 6.54
CA LEU A 42 1.01 -16.83 6.51
C LEU A 42 0.08 -15.84 7.19
N ILE A 43 0.54 -15.10 8.20
CA ILE A 43 -0.24 -14.07 8.88
C ILE A 43 0.02 -12.71 8.25
N LEU A 44 1.29 -12.40 7.99
CA LEU A 44 1.73 -11.09 7.49
C LEU A 44 1.08 -10.76 6.15
N VAL A 45 1.13 -11.68 5.19
CA VAL A 45 0.64 -11.45 3.82
C VAL A 45 -0.86 -11.15 3.76
N PRO A 46 -1.77 -11.97 4.34
CA PRO A 46 -3.20 -11.67 4.26
C PRO A 46 -3.55 -10.36 4.97
N PHE A 47 -2.96 -10.07 6.13
CA PHE A 47 -3.20 -8.80 6.83
C PHE A 47 -2.73 -7.61 6.01
N MET A 48 -1.51 -7.66 5.43
CA MET A 48 -1.03 -6.60 4.56
C MET A 48 -1.91 -6.44 3.32
N ALA A 49 -2.30 -7.54 2.67
CA ALA A 49 -3.15 -7.49 1.48
C ALA A 49 -4.52 -6.87 1.78
N SER A 50 -5.17 -7.28 2.88
CA SER A 50 -6.43 -6.69 3.33
C SER A 50 -6.28 -5.19 3.64
N THR A 51 -5.25 -4.81 4.40
CA THR A 51 -4.99 -3.39 4.71
C THR A 51 -4.72 -2.57 3.46
N ILE A 52 -3.97 -3.13 2.51
CA ILE A 52 -3.67 -2.41 1.27
C ILE A 52 -4.94 -2.21 0.43
N VAL A 53 -5.71 -3.27 0.20
CA VAL A 53 -6.91 -3.20 -0.66
C VAL A 53 -8.02 -2.34 -0.04
N PHE A 54 -8.27 -2.48 1.27
CA PHE A 54 -9.38 -1.79 1.94
C PHE A 54 -9.02 -0.40 2.47
N PHE A 55 -7.76 -0.11 2.77
CA PHE A 55 -7.36 1.19 3.32
C PHE A 55 -6.39 1.94 2.41
N ILE A 56 -5.26 1.35 2.01
CA ILE A 56 -4.21 2.09 1.29
C ILE A 56 -4.65 2.48 -0.13
N VAL A 57 -5.24 1.56 -0.89
CA VAL A 57 -5.75 1.82 -2.24
C VAL A 57 -6.80 2.94 -2.21
N PRO A 58 -7.87 2.89 -1.39
CA PRO A 58 -8.83 3.98 -1.33
C PRO A 58 -8.24 5.26 -0.75
N PHE A 59 -7.30 5.19 0.20
CA PHE A 59 -6.64 6.38 0.76
C PHE A 59 -5.80 7.10 -0.30
N ILE A 60 -5.03 6.36 -1.10
CA ILE A 60 -4.23 6.94 -2.19
C ILE A 60 -5.15 7.45 -3.31
N THR A 61 -6.18 6.68 -3.69
CA THR A 61 -7.12 7.13 -4.74
C THR A 61 -8.02 8.28 -4.28
N THR A 62 -8.28 8.46 -2.99
CA THR A 62 -9.05 9.61 -2.46
C THR A 62 -8.17 10.83 -2.25
N ARG A 63 -6.97 10.65 -1.66
CA ARG A 63 -6.08 11.77 -1.30
C ARG A 63 -5.22 12.25 -2.47
N PHE A 64 -4.76 11.33 -3.31
CA PHE A 64 -3.96 11.60 -4.51
C PHE A 64 -4.72 11.33 -5.82
N GLY A 65 -6.00 10.91 -5.76
CA GLY A 65 -6.83 10.78 -6.95
C GLY A 65 -6.97 12.06 -7.75
N ALA A 66 -7.08 13.22 -7.09
CA ALA A 66 -7.07 14.51 -7.79
C ALA A 66 -5.72 14.82 -8.46
N PHE A 67 -4.62 14.32 -7.88
CA PHE A 67 -3.25 14.52 -8.37
C PHE A 67 -2.90 13.54 -9.51
N ILE A 68 -3.50 12.34 -9.51
CA ILE A 68 -3.29 11.30 -10.53
C ILE A 68 -4.33 11.40 -11.66
N ALA A 69 -5.58 11.79 -11.36
CA ALA A 69 -6.65 11.98 -12.34
C ALA A 69 -6.57 13.31 -13.10
N GLY A 70 -5.51 14.11 -12.89
CA GLY A 70 -5.15 15.33 -13.61
C GLY A 70 -6.33 16.01 -14.32
N LYS A 71 -7.13 16.81 -13.60
CA LYS A 71 -8.41 17.37 -14.07
C LYS A 71 -9.30 16.31 -14.76
N LYS A 72 -10.30 15.79 -14.04
CA LYS A 72 -11.58 15.54 -14.73
C LYS A 72 -11.99 16.87 -15.33
N LYS A 73 -11.82 17.02 -16.65
CA LYS A 73 -12.57 18.02 -17.41
C LYS A 73 -14.02 17.68 -17.08
N SER A 74 -14.66 18.55 -16.28
CA SER A 74 -16.11 18.57 -16.18
C SER A 74 -16.61 18.58 -17.61
N VAL A 75 -17.20 17.47 -18.03
CA VAL A 75 -17.91 17.42 -19.30
C VAL A 75 -19.08 18.37 -19.08
N ALA A 76 -19.04 19.47 -19.82
CA ALA A 76 -20.07 20.50 -19.89
C ALA A 76 -21.38 19.90 -20.42
#